data_AF-A0AAU5CSY2-F1
#
_entry.id   AF-A0AAU5CSY2-F1
#
_cell.length_a   1.000
_cell.length_b   1.000
_cell.length_c   1.000
_cell.angle_alpha   90.00
_cell.angle_beta   90.00
_cell.angle_gamma   90.00
#
_symmetry.space_group_name_H-M   'P 1'
#
loop_
_entity.id
_entity.type
_entity.pdbx_description
1 polymer ?
#
loop_
_entity_poly.entity_id
_entity_poly.type
_entity_poly.pdbx_seq_one_letter_code
_entity_poly.pdbx_strand_id
1 'polypeptide(L)'
;MEELLRQAPGLAVWDLYAQPVDRHQQFASGPVAAEMVDRFTRPAPGGSPRYTAVWPVLAGWEREVGDEHALELTAAASAVVDANLALAYQATAGDLRRNVDLRIDDSWQQGGIWRAQTLPVDAVLADCDPLTPAGLGHLEHLLPGAAKRTGSASPRQTDSVVHVEHLDEALLVVSVALSEADLSAGRLPLPDAVPSLLGKGPLTLEVHHSGQLLDRDLARQHTQRGPGGLGSVNWPDSFYPGIKVNVAAARSGRQLIVTTTLLPDPVRVGDALLAWCFDPVLLAEGWGLLDIPPPPLSPGPPTHRPNGGGYRPPVTALEVLIVAALLRDGRVGTARSRSLDGQQLSAAMFGPDVVTPPLLWTVIHTCEDMAAAGLLTRTIVAHDGVLPEVFTWWPDTEEAREAQRIAVGADTAVRQIRHWRRPWERRLPDGHNATPAARARYAQWRIEVDGPDADTELPEGHTFVRGHRRGEGQAPAWHQHLHR
;
A
#
# COMPACT_ATOMS: atom_id res chain seq x y z
N MET A 1 12.20 15.84 -2.15
CA MET A 1 11.81 16.60 -3.37
C MET A 1 10.34 17.00 -3.29
N GLU A 2 9.46 16.09 -2.91
CA GLU A 2 8.01 16.37 -2.80
C GLU A 2 7.67 17.31 -1.65
N GLU A 3 8.35 17.18 -0.49
CA GLU A 3 8.25 18.17 0.60
C GLU A 3 8.63 19.58 0.12
N LEU A 4 9.65 19.68 -0.74
CA LEU A 4 10.06 20.95 -1.32
C LEU A 4 9.00 21.48 -2.31
N LEU A 5 8.35 20.61 -3.08
CA LEU A 5 7.27 21.00 -4.00
C LEU A 5 6.02 21.46 -3.23
N ARG A 6 5.65 20.75 -2.15
CA ARG A 6 4.47 21.10 -1.34
C ARG A 6 4.65 22.41 -0.58
N GLN A 7 5.86 22.69 -0.13
CA GLN A 7 6.20 23.94 0.57
C GLN A 7 6.48 25.10 -0.40
N ALA A 8 6.61 24.84 -1.71
CA ALA A 8 6.87 25.87 -2.68
C ALA A 8 5.59 26.70 -2.92
N PRO A 9 5.57 27.99 -2.54
CA PRO A 9 4.41 28.83 -2.74
C PRO A 9 4.14 29.01 -4.24
N GLY A 10 2.87 29.02 -4.62
CA GLY A 10 2.45 29.27 -6.01
C GLY A 10 2.48 28.04 -6.92
N LEU A 11 2.63 26.82 -6.38
CA LEU A 11 2.43 25.58 -7.12
C LEU A 11 1.12 24.88 -6.72
N ALA A 12 0.36 24.44 -7.72
CA ALA A 12 -0.64 23.39 -7.58
C ALA A 12 0.08 22.06 -7.60
N VAL A 13 -0.09 21.24 -6.55
CA VAL A 13 0.67 20.01 -6.35
C VAL A 13 -0.24 18.85 -6.01
N TRP A 14 0.01 17.72 -6.66
CA TRP A 14 -0.46 16.40 -6.27
C TRP A 14 0.68 15.43 -6.54
N ASP A 15 1.25 14.86 -5.47
CA ASP A 15 2.37 13.93 -5.58
C ASP A 15 3.56 14.55 -6.36
N LEU A 16 4.00 13.94 -7.47
CA LEU A 16 5.08 14.47 -8.31
C LEU A 16 4.57 15.45 -9.38
N TYR A 17 3.26 15.60 -9.52
CA TYR A 17 2.66 16.62 -10.37
C TYR A 17 2.70 17.97 -9.69
N ALA A 18 3.40 18.90 -10.32
CA ALA A 18 3.48 20.28 -9.88
C ALA A 18 3.37 21.21 -11.09
N GLN A 19 2.54 22.24 -10.95
CA GLN A 19 2.36 23.28 -11.96
C GLN A 19 2.18 24.64 -11.28
N PRO A 20 2.68 25.76 -11.84
CA PRO A 20 2.32 27.08 -11.34
C PRO A 20 0.79 27.24 -11.25
N VAL A 21 0.31 27.75 -10.11
CA VAL A 21 -1.13 27.87 -9.82
C VAL A 21 -1.86 28.62 -10.93
N ASP A 22 -1.32 29.74 -11.40
CA ASP A 22 -1.96 30.56 -12.45
C ASP A 22 -2.13 29.78 -13.75
N ARG A 23 -1.12 28.99 -14.14
CA ARG A 23 -1.17 28.14 -15.33
C ARG A 23 -2.17 27.00 -15.17
N HIS A 24 -2.15 26.34 -14.01
CA HIS A 24 -3.10 25.29 -13.71
C HIS A 24 -4.54 25.82 -13.70
N GLN A 25 -4.79 26.99 -13.10
CA GLN A 25 -6.09 27.64 -13.09
C GLN A 25 -6.57 28.02 -14.49
N GLN A 26 -5.67 28.48 -15.37
CA GLN A 26 -6.00 28.74 -16.77
C GLN A 26 -6.47 27.46 -17.49
N PHE A 27 -5.80 26.32 -17.25
CA PHE A 27 -6.25 25.04 -17.78
C PHE A 27 -7.57 24.59 -17.15
N ALA A 28 -7.66 24.60 -15.82
CA ALA A 28 -8.80 24.10 -15.05
C ALA A 28 -10.11 24.87 -15.31
N SER A 29 -10.00 26.16 -15.65
CA SER A 29 -11.14 26.99 -16.08
C SER A 29 -11.45 26.88 -17.58
N GLY A 30 -10.60 26.21 -18.35
CA GLY A 30 -10.75 26.02 -19.78
C GLY A 30 -11.79 24.97 -20.16
N PRO A 31 -12.27 24.99 -21.42
CA PRO A 31 -13.24 24.01 -21.92
C PRO A 31 -12.71 22.58 -21.89
N VAL A 32 -11.39 22.41 -22.03
CA VAL A 32 -10.71 21.10 -22.00
C VAL A 32 -10.90 20.43 -20.65
N ALA A 33 -10.60 21.14 -19.55
CA ALA A 33 -10.77 20.60 -18.21
C ALA A 33 -12.23 20.27 -17.91
N ALA A 34 -13.18 21.12 -18.32
CA ALA A 34 -14.60 20.85 -18.15
C ALA A 34 -15.06 19.58 -18.88
N GLU A 35 -14.61 19.39 -20.12
CA GLU A 35 -14.90 18.19 -20.90
C GLU A 35 -14.25 16.94 -20.30
N MET A 36 -12.99 17.04 -19.88
CA MET A 36 -12.30 15.94 -19.21
C MET A 36 -13.05 15.53 -17.94
N VAL A 37 -13.39 16.49 -17.07
CA VAL A 37 -14.18 16.19 -15.86
C VAL A 37 -15.51 15.52 -16.22
N ASP A 38 -16.22 15.97 -17.27
CA ASP A 38 -17.47 15.31 -17.71
C ASP A 38 -17.25 13.86 -18.18
N ARG A 39 -16.22 13.62 -19.00
CA ARG A 39 -15.91 12.28 -19.54
C ARG A 39 -15.49 11.32 -18.42
N PHE A 40 -14.70 11.81 -17.46
CA PHE A 40 -14.14 11.05 -16.36
C PHE A 40 -15.15 10.78 -15.25
N THR A 41 -16.09 11.70 -15.00
CA THR A 41 -17.15 11.53 -13.97
C THR A 41 -18.39 10.81 -14.51
N ARG A 42 -18.28 10.09 -15.63
CA ARG A 42 -19.38 9.35 -16.25
C ARG A 42 -19.21 7.85 -16.04
N PRO A 43 -19.99 7.22 -15.14
CA PRO A 43 -20.01 5.77 -14.97
C PRO A 43 -20.43 5.05 -16.26
N ALA A 44 -20.17 3.75 -16.32
CA ALA A 44 -20.67 2.94 -17.41
C ALA A 44 -22.21 2.77 -17.31
N PRO A 45 -22.89 2.47 -18.44
CA PRO A 45 -24.33 2.20 -18.43
C PRO A 45 -24.70 1.13 -17.39
N GLY A 46 -25.73 1.39 -16.58
CA GLY A 46 -26.12 0.51 -15.48
C GLY A 46 -25.36 0.75 -14.16
N GLY A 47 -24.53 1.79 -14.09
CA GLY A 47 -23.87 2.24 -12.86
C GLY A 47 -22.57 1.50 -12.53
N SER A 48 -22.15 0.56 -13.39
CA SER A 48 -20.90 -0.17 -13.20
C SER A 48 -19.68 0.74 -13.34
N PRO A 49 -18.52 0.31 -12.79
CA PRO A 49 -17.28 1.06 -12.91
C PRO A 49 -16.90 1.30 -14.37
N ARG A 50 -16.41 2.50 -14.65
CA ARG A 50 -15.79 2.87 -15.92
C ARG A 50 -14.37 3.32 -15.66
N TYR A 51 -13.44 2.79 -16.45
CA TYR A 51 -12.04 3.18 -16.45
C TYR A 51 -11.78 4.08 -17.64
N THR A 52 -11.21 5.25 -17.39
CA THR A 52 -10.91 6.24 -18.42
C THR A 52 -9.45 6.65 -18.32
N ALA A 53 -8.74 6.56 -19.45
CA ALA A 53 -7.34 6.96 -19.52
C ALA A 53 -7.19 8.44 -19.94
N VAL A 54 -6.28 9.17 -19.31
CA VAL A 54 -6.01 10.62 -19.55
C VAL A 54 -5.50 10.86 -20.96
N TRP A 55 -4.47 10.13 -21.39
CA TRP A 55 -3.82 10.37 -22.67
C TRP A 55 -4.76 10.20 -23.89
N PRO A 56 -5.56 9.11 -24.01
CA PRO A 56 -6.52 8.99 -25.11
C PRO A 56 -7.57 10.11 -25.17
N VAL A 57 -7.93 10.71 -24.03
CA VAL A 57 -8.87 11.84 -24.00
C VAL A 57 -8.20 13.12 -24.50
N LEU A 58 -6.97 13.41 -24.04
CA LEU A 58 -6.19 14.54 -24.54
C LEU A 58 -5.92 14.43 -26.05
N ALA A 59 -5.50 13.26 -26.53
CA ALA A 59 -5.26 13.01 -27.96
C ALA A 59 -6.55 13.00 -28.80
N GLY A 60 -7.70 12.76 -28.18
CA GLY A 60 -9.01 12.97 -28.81
C GLY A 60 -9.30 14.46 -28.99
N TRP A 61 -9.10 15.22 -27.93
CA TRP A 61 -9.30 16.67 -27.91
C TRP A 61 -8.41 17.41 -28.93
N GLU A 62 -7.12 17.07 -29.03
CA GLU A 62 -6.20 17.66 -30.02
C GLU A 62 -6.74 17.54 -31.46
N ARG A 63 -7.26 16.35 -31.80
CA ARG A 63 -7.88 16.08 -33.11
C ARG A 63 -9.19 16.84 -33.33
N GLU A 64 -9.98 17.04 -32.27
CA GLU A 64 -11.26 17.76 -32.34
C GLU A 64 -11.04 19.28 -32.50
N VAL A 65 -10.01 19.84 -31.86
CA VAL A 65 -9.65 21.26 -31.98
C VAL A 65 -8.86 21.57 -33.26
N GLY A 66 -8.17 20.56 -33.82
CA GLY A 66 -7.41 20.71 -35.06
C GLY A 66 -6.09 21.45 -34.88
N ASP A 67 -5.54 21.47 -33.66
CA ASP A 67 -4.22 22.03 -33.35
C ASP A 67 -3.21 20.88 -33.14
N GLU A 68 -2.59 20.43 -34.22
CA GLU A 68 -1.64 19.29 -34.22
C GLU A 68 -0.37 19.54 -33.38
N HIS A 69 -0.16 20.76 -32.87
CA HIS A 69 1.00 21.10 -32.04
C HIS A 69 0.64 21.19 -30.54
N ALA A 70 -0.63 21.07 -30.18
CA ALA A 70 -1.10 21.28 -28.81
C ALA A 70 -0.53 20.23 -27.83
N LEU A 71 -0.21 19.02 -28.30
CA LEU A 71 0.43 17.96 -27.51
C LEU A 71 1.86 17.65 -27.96
N GLU A 72 2.55 18.57 -28.64
CA GLU A 72 3.95 18.33 -29.00
C GLU A 72 4.92 18.54 -27.82
N LEU A 73 6.00 17.75 -27.81
CA LEU A 73 7.13 17.91 -26.90
C LEU A 73 6.73 17.98 -25.41
N THR A 74 7.04 19.08 -24.74
CA THR A 74 6.76 19.29 -23.31
C THR A 74 5.33 19.74 -23.04
N ALA A 75 4.60 20.18 -24.08
CA ALA A 75 3.19 20.56 -23.94
C ALA A 75 2.32 19.35 -23.61
N ALA A 76 2.59 18.18 -24.22
CA ALA A 76 1.96 16.91 -23.84
C ALA A 76 2.11 16.58 -22.36
N ALA A 77 3.34 16.63 -21.85
CA ALA A 77 3.62 16.32 -20.45
C ALA A 77 2.90 17.31 -19.52
N SER A 78 2.89 18.60 -19.87
CA SER A 78 2.15 19.62 -19.12
C SER A 78 0.65 19.37 -19.14
N ALA A 79 0.06 19.01 -20.28
CA ALA A 79 -1.36 18.75 -20.40
C ALA A 79 -1.79 17.53 -19.56
N VAL A 80 -0.96 16.49 -19.49
CA VAL A 80 -1.17 15.33 -18.60
C VAL A 80 -1.12 15.76 -17.14
N VAL A 81 -0.12 16.55 -16.74
CA VAL A 81 0.00 17.10 -15.37
C VAL A 81 -1.24 17.90 -14.99
N ASP A 82 -1.64 18.83 -15.85
CA ASP A 82 -2.79 19.72 -15.61
C ASP A 82 -4.12 18.96 -15.55
N ALA A 83 -4.31 17.97 -16.43
CA ALA A 83 -5.46 17.07 -16.40
C ALA A 83 -5.55 16.29 -15.09
N ASN A 84 -4.44 15.70 -14.66
CA ASN A 84 -4.37 14.90 -13.45
C ASN A 84 -4.59 15.74 -12.19
N LEU A 85 -3.98 16.94 -12.11
CA LEU A 85 -4.25 17.89 -11.04
C LEU A 85 -5.73 18.30 -10.98
N ALA A 86 -6.36 18.55 -12.13
CA ALA A 86 -7.77 18.91 -12.19
C ALA A 86 -8.68 17.77 -11.70
N LEU A 87 -8.40 16.53 -12.11
CA LEU A 87 -9.17 15.35 -11.67
C LEU A 87 -8.95 15.06 -10.18
N ALA A 88 -7.73 15.20 -9.67
CA ALA A 88 -7.44 15.02 -8.25
C ALA A 88 -8.13 16.06 -7.37
N TYR A 89 -8.19 17.30 -7.83
CA TYR A 89 -8.99 18.33 -7.18
C TYR A 89 -10.47 17.96 -7.14
N GLN A 90 -11.04 17.46 -8.25
CA GLN A 90 -12.45 17.04 -8.30
C GLN A 90 -12.74 15.84 -7.38
N ALA A 91 -11.85 14.85 -7.33
CA ALA A 91 -12.00 13.68 -6.48
C ALA A 91 -11.99 14.03 -4.98
N THR A 92 -11.22 15.06 -4.58
CA THR A 92 -11.07 15.47 -3.17
C THR A 92 -12.02 16.59 -2.74
N ALA A 93 -12.51 17.41 -3.66
CA ALA A 93 -13.42 18.52 -3.34
C ALA A 93 -14.81 18.06 -2.85
N GLY A 94 -15.18 16.79 -3.05
CA GLY A 94 -16.44 16.20 -2.57
C GLY A 94 -17.71 16.67 -3.28
N ASP A 95 -17.59 17.56 -4.27
CA ASP A 95 -18.72 18.20 -4.99
C ASP A 95 -18.85 17.71 -6.43
N LEU A 96 -18.67 16.40 -6.62
CA LEU A 96 -18.85 15.77 -7.93
C LEU A 96 -20.35 15.80 -8.29
N ARG A 97 -20.68 16.49 -9.39
CA ARG A 97 -22.05 16.82 -9.85
C ARG A 97 -23.01 15.63 -10.14
N ARG A 98 -22.71 14.39 -9.74
CA ARG A 98 -23.40 13.19 -10.26
C ARG A 98 -23.63 12.01 -9.29
N ASN A 99 -23.43 12.15 -7.97
CA ASN A 99 -23.41 10.97 -7.07
C ASN A 99 -22.45 9.89 -7.60
N VAL A 100 -21.25 10.32 -8.00
CA VAL A 100 -20.23 9.47 -8.59
C VAL A 100 -19.03 9.46 -7.66
N ASP A 101 -18.49 8.28 -7.45
CA ASP A 101 -17.17 8.08 -6.87
C ASP A 101 -16.14 8.10 -7.99
N LEU A 102 -15.21 9.06 -7.94
CA LEU A 102 -14.09 9.21 -8.86
C LEU A 102 -12.80 8.96 -8.08
N ARG A 103 -11.98 8.02 -8.56
CA ARG A 103 -10.69 7.69 -7.94
C ARG A 103 -9.66 7.30 -8.99
N ILE A 104 -8.38 7.44 -8.65
CA ILE A 104 -7.28 6.91 -9.43
C ILE A 104 -7.22 5.38 -9.28
N ASP A 105 -6.95 4.68 -10.39
CA ASP A 105 -6.86 3.22 -10.38
C ASP A 105 -5.46 2.70 -10.67
N ASP A 106 -4.66 3.41 -11.48
CA ASP A 106 -3.32 2.96 -11.86
C ASP A 106 -2.17 3.73 -11.17
N SER A 107 -1.09 3.02 -10.83
CA SER A 107 0.14 3.62 -10.33
C SER A 107 1.06 4.12 -11.44
N TRP A 108 0.78 3.76 -12.70
CA TRP A 108 1.61 4.13 -13.84
C TRP A 108 1.47 5.62 -14.14
N GLN A 109 2.56 6.37 -13.96
CA GLN A 109 2.59 7.83 -14.04
C GLN A 109 1.53 8.50 -13.14
N GLN A 110 1.15 7.91 -11.99
CA GLN A 110 0.23 8.54 -11.02
C GLN A 110 -1.09 9.01 -11.65
N GLY A 111 -1.80 8.15 -12.38
CA GLY A 111 -3.19 8.45 -12.77
C GLY A 111 -3.38 8.62 -14.25
N GLY A 112 -2.67 7.80 -15.02
CA GLY A 112 -3.05 7.58 -16.39
C GLY A 112 -4.49 7.09 -16.49
N ILE A 113 -5.01 6.36 -15.50
CA ILE A 113 -6.34 5.75 -15.50
C ILE A 113 -7.12 6.10 -14.23
N TRP A 114 -8.32 6.61 -14.46
CA TRP A 114 -9.29 6.96 -13.43
C TRP A 114 -10.52 6.08 -13.52
N ARG A 115 -11.05 5.71 -12.37
CA ARG A 115 -12.23 4.87 -12.19
C ARG A 115 -13.39 5.74 -11.70
N ALA A 116 -14.50 5.66 -12.41
CA ALA A 116 -15.76 6.30 -12.02
C ALA A 116 -16.89 5.27 -11.88
N GLN A 117 -17.61 5.34 -10.76
CA GLN A 117 -18.75 4.47 -10.49
C GLN A 117 -19.88 5.25 -9.81
N THR A 118 -21.11 4.76 -9.90
CA THR A 118 -22.24 5.41 -9.22
C THR A 118 -22.21 5.05 -7.74
N LEU A 119 -22.51 6.01 -6.86
CA LEU A 119 -22.69 5.76 -5.43
C LEU A 119 -23.98 4.93 -5.18
N PRO A 120 -24.00 4.06 -4.15
CA PRO A 120 -22.92 3.80 -3.20
C PRO A 120 -21.83 2.88 -3.77
N VAL A 121 -20.60 3.06 -3.28
CA VAL A 121 -19.47 2.17 -3.57
C VAL A 121 -19.43 1.00 -2.60
N ASP A 122 -18.68 -0.04 -2.93
CA ASP A 122 -18.35 -1.12 -1.99
C ASP A 122 -17.73 -0.54 -0.71
N ALA A 123 -18.08 -1.10 0.45
CA ALA A 123 -17.54 -0.67 1.74
C ALA A 123 -16.01 -0.67 1.76
N VAL A 124 -15.36 -1.57 1.00
CA VAL A 124 -13.91 -1.60 0.84
C VAL A 124 -13.33 -0.31 0.28
N LEU A 125 -14.11 0.39 -0.55
CA LEU A 125 -13.69 1.57 -1.28
C LEU A 125 -14.13 2.88 -0.62
N ALA A 126 -15.15 2.83 0.24
CA ALA A 126 -15.76 4.02 0.84
C ALA A 126 -14.78 4.81 1.71
N ASP A 127 -13.90 4.12 2.44
CA ASP A 127 -12.98 4.73 3.40
C ASP A 127 -11.56 4.96 2.85
N CYS A 128 -11.28 4.49 1.63
CA CYS A 128 -9.95 4.66 1.00
C CYS A 128 -9.79 6.05 0.39
N ASP A 129 -8.57 6.58 0.45
CA ASP A 129 -8.20 7.81 -0.25
C ASP A 129 -8.39 7.63 -1.78
N PRO A 130 -9.25 8.43 -2.44
CA PRO A 130 -9.48 8.33 -3.88
C PRO A 130 -8.25 8.69 -4.73
N LEU A 131 -7.19 9.25 -4.12
CA LEU A 131 -5.91 9.55 -4.78
C LEU A 131 -4.85 8.45 -4.58
N THR A 132 -5.19 7.35 -3.92
CA THR A 132 -4.35 6.15 -3.85
C THR A 132 -4.77 5.15 -4.94
N PRO A 133 -3.87 4.73 -5.85
CA PRO A 133 -4.19 3.78 -6.91
C PRO A 133 -4.64 2.42 -6.37
N ALA A 134 -5.93 2.12 -6.50
CA ALA A 134 -6.53 0.91 -5.95
C ALA A 134 -6.25 -0.35 -6.80
N GLY A 135 -5.83 -0.21 -8.06
CA GLY A 135 -5.46 -1.32 -8.94
C GLY A 135 -6.60 -2.24 -9.35
N LEU A 136 -7.85 -1.78 -9.28
CA LEU A 136 -9.04 -2.62 -9.40
C LEU A 136 -9.34 -3.01 -10.84
N GLY A 137 -9.07 -2.14 -11.81
CA GLY A 137 -9.42 -2.34 -13.21
C GLY A 137 -8.78 -3.57 -13.84
N HIS A 138 -7.51 -3.85 -13.50
CA HIS A 138 -6.85 -5.07 -13.96
C HIS A 138 -7.54 -6.34 -13.42
N LEU A 139 -7.97 -6.32 -12.15
CA LEU A 139 -8.59 -7.48 -11.50
C LEU A 139 -10.01 -7.71 -12.00
N GLU A 140 -10.79 -6.64 -12.13
CA GLU A 140 -12.15 -6.69 -12.67
C GLU A 140 -12.15 -7.19 -14.13
N HIS A 141 -11.11 -6.86 -14.91
CA HIS A 141 -10.91 -7.41 -16.25
C HIS A 141 -10.61 -8.92 -16.25
N LEU A 142 -9.80 -9.40 -15.29
CA LEU A 142 -9.47 -10.82 -15.15
C LEU A 142 -10.63 -11.66 -14.56
N LEU A 143 -11.57 -11.03 -13.86
CA LEU A 143 -12.73 -11.68 -13.22
C LEU A 143 -14.06 -11.04 -13.69
N PRO A 144 -14.42 -11.15 -14.97
CA PRO A 144 -15.66 -10.59 -15.50
C PRO A 144 -16.87 -11.35 -14.90
N GLY A 145 -17.41 -10.83 -13.79
CA GLY A 145 -18.56 -11.43 -13.08
C GLY A 145 -18.62 -11.15 -11.58
N ALA A 146 -17.52 -10.72 -10.94
CA ALA A 146 -17.50 -10.39 -9.52
C ALA A 146 -18.37 -9.17 -9.18
N ALA A 147 -18.50 -8.23 -10.11
CA ALA A 147 -19.24 -6.97 -9.95
C ALA A 147 -20.78 -7.11 -9.88
N LYS A 148 -21.34 -8.33 -9.94
CA LYS A 148 -22.79 -8.57 -10.02
C LYS A 148 -23.44 -9.13 -8.76
N ARG A 149 -22.76 -9.09 -7.61
CA ARG A 149 -23.39 -9.46 -6.31
C ARG A 149 -24.04 -8.23 -5.66
N THR A 150 -25.08 -7.72 -6.31
CA THR A 150 -26.04 -6.82 -5.66
C THR A 150 -27.00 -7.66 -4.83
N GLY A 151 -26.67 -7.80 -3.56
CA GLY A 151 -27.52 -8.44 -2.56
C GLY A 151 -27.05 -8.07 -1.17
N SER A 152 -26.94 -6.77 -0.87
CA SER A 152 -26.77 -6.34 0.51
C SER A 152 -28.08 -6.62 1.25
N ALA A 153 -28.10 -7.71 2.01
CA ALA A 153 -28.91 -7.71 3.22
C ALA A 153 -28.46 -6.48 4.03
N SER A 154 -29.40 -5.65 4.46
CA SER A 154 -29.10 -4.54 5.37
C SER A 154 -28.23 -5.09 6.52
N PRO A 155 -27.06 -4.51 6.80
CA PRO A 155 -26.24 -4.98 7.91
C PRO A 155 -27.09 -4.88 9.17
N ARG A 156 -27.25 -6.01 9.86
CA ARG A 156 -27.72 -5.93 11.24
C ARG A 156 -26.67 -5.10 11.97
N GLN A 157 -27.12 -4.16 12.77
CA GLN A 157 -26.34 -3.12 13.42
C GLN A 157 -25.33 -3.66 14.48
N THR A 158 -25.01 -4.96 14.45
CA THR A 158 -24.27 -5.73 15.46
C THR A 158 -23.25 -6.69 14.85
N ASP A 159 -22.91 -6.55 13.56
CA ASP A 159 -21.83 -7.32 12.94
C ASP A 159 -20.47 -6.66 13.17
N SER A 160 -19.40 -7.46 13.15
CA SER A 160 -18.00 -7.08 13.35
C SER A 160 -17.62 -5.79 12.63
N VAL A 161 -16.85 -4.94 13.28
CA VAL A 161 -16.41 -3.68 12.67
C VAL A 161 -15.14 -3.92 11.87
N VAL A 162 -15.24 -3.82 10.54
CA VAL A 162 -14.11 -3.93 9.62
C VAL A 162 -13.86 -2.57 8.95
N HIS A 163 -12.63 -2.09 9.05
CA HIS A 163 -12.15 -0.87 8.41
C HIS A 163 -11.04 -1.20 7.42
N VAL A 164 -11.11 -0.64 6.21
CA VAL A 164 -10.00 -0.75 5.25
C VAL A 164 -9.05 0.40 5.49
N GLU A 165 -7.91 0.09 6.12
CA GLU A 165 -6.87 1.06 6.45
C GLU A 165 -6.06 1.45 5.22
N HIS A 166 -5.80 0.49 4.33
CA HIS A 166 -5.03 0.74 3.10
C HIS A 166 -5.37 -0.26 2.00
N LEU A 167 -5.45 0.23 0.77
CA LEU A 167 -5.63 -0.60 -0.42
C LEU A 167 -4.90 0.02 -1.60
N ASP A 168 -3.92 -0.70 -2.13
CA ASP A 168 -3.26 -0.40 -3.39
C ASP A 168 -3.05 -1.65 -4.27
N GLU A 169 -2.38 -1.46 -5.41
CA GLU A 169 -2.05 -2.50 -6.38
C GLU A 169 -1.20 -3.68 -5.85
N ALA A 170 -0.48 -3.52 -4.73
CA ALA A 170 0.36 -4.56 -4.13
C ALA A 170 0.05 -4.87 -2.66
N LEU A 171 -0.65 -4.00 -1.93
CA LEU A 171 -0.94 -4.17 -0.50
C LEU A 171 -2.41 -3.97 -0.16
N LEU A 172 -2.92 -4.81 0.73
CA LEU A 172 -4.17 -4.63 1.46
C LEU A 172 -3.88 -4.62 2.96
N VAL A 173 -4.43 -3.64 3.68
CA VAL A 173 -4.44 -3.61 5.15
C VAL A 173 -5.85 -3.29 5.64
N VAL A 174 -6.37 -4.11 6.55
CA VAL A 174 -7.67 -3.90 7.19
C VAL A 174 -7.57 -4.05 8.70
N SER A 175 -8.33 -3.27 9.44
CA SER A 175 -8.50 -3.40 10.88
C SER A 175 -9.84 -4.02 11.18
N VAL A 176 -9.85 -5.02 12.06
CA VAL A 176 -11.03 -5.82 12.39
C VAL A 176 -11.19 -5.87 13.90
N ALA A 177 -12.36 -5.50 14.41
CA ALA A 177 -12.77 -5.80 15.78
C ALA A 177 -13.59 -7.10 15.79
N LEU A 178 -13.10 -8.13 16.48
CA LEU A 178 -13.73 -9.46 16.48
C LEU A 178 -14.88 -9.51 17.48
N SER A 179 -16.08 -9.91 17.05
CA SER A 179 -17.21 -10.15 17.95
C SER A 179 -17.07 -11.50 18.67
N GLU A 180 -17.87 -11.73 19.72
CA GLU A 180 -17.95 -13.05 20.37
C GLU A 180 -18.37 -14.16 19.39
N ALA A 181 -19.27 -13.85 18.46
CA ALA A 181 -19.70 -14.78 17.44
C ALA A 181 -18.56 -15.15 16.48
N ASP A 182 -17.68 -14.21 16.14
CA ASP A 182 -16.51 -14.47 15.29
C ASP A 182 -15.48 -15.35 15.98
N LEU A 183 -15.21 -15.07 17.26
CA LEU A 183 -14.30 -15.85 18.07
C LEU A 183 -14.81 -17.29 18.21
N SER A 184 -16.10 -17.45 18.54
CA SER A 184 -16.75 -18.75 18.72
C SER A 184 -16.85 -19.56 17.42
N ALA A 185 -17.09 -18.89 16.29
CA ALA A 185 -17.21 -19.53 14.98
C ALA A 185 -15.86 -19.75 14.28
N GLY A 186 -14.75 -19.26 14.84
CA GLY A 186 -13.45 -19.29 14.19
C GLY A 186 -13.42 -18.53 12.88
N ARG A 187 -13.99 -17.32 12.87
CA ARG A 187 -14.13 -16.47 11.68
C ARG A 187 -13.27 -15.22 11.80
N LEU A 188 -12.58 -14.87 10.72
CA LEU A 188 -12.01 -13.54 10.50
C LEU A 188 -12.93 -12.81 9.51
N PRO A 189 -13.79 -11.90 9.99
CA PRO A 189 -14.72 -11.17 9.14
C PRO A 189 -13.95 -10.23 8.22
N LEU A 190 -14.26 -10.29 6.92
CA LEU A 190 -13.69 -9.42 5.89
C LEU A 190 -14.81 -9.05 4.90
N PRO A 191 -14.82 -7.82 4.35
CA PRO A 191 -15.75 -7.44 3.29
C PRO A 191 -15.65 -8.42 2.11
N ASP A 192 -16.78 -8.78 1.48
CA ASP A 192 -16.82 -9.80 0.42
C ASP A 192 -15.85 -9.53 -0.75
N ALA A 193 -15.56 -8.27 -1.04
CA ALA A 193 -14.58 -7.89 -2.04
C ALA A 193 -13.15 -8.29 -1.62
N VAL A 194 -12.78 -8.23 -0.34
CA VAL A 194 -11.41 -8.50 0.14
C VAL A 194 -10.92 -9.92 -0.20
N PRO A 195 -11.66 -11.01 0.07
CA PRO A 195 -11.20 -12.37 -0.29
C PRO A 195 -10.92 -12.57 -1.79
N SER A 196 -11.53 -11.77 -2.67
CA SER A 196 -11.29 -11.78 -4.12
C SER A 196 -9.96 -11.13 -4.51
N LEU A 197 -9.40 -10.29 -3.63
CA LEU A 197 -8.14 -9.58 -3.81
C LEU A 197 -6.92 -10.46 -3.47
N LEU A 198 -7.17 -11.61 -2.82
CA LEU A 198 -6.16 -12.56 -2.36
C LEU A 198 -5.92 -13.67 -3.40
N GLY A 199 -4.74 -14.29 -3.34
CA GLY A 199 -4.30 -15.33 -4.28
C GLY A 199 -5.16 -16.59 -4.24
N LYS A 200 -5.46 -17.16 -5.42
CA LYS A 200 -6.30 -18.35 -5.54
C LYS A 200 -5.70 -19.55 -4.76
N GLY A 201 -6.58 -20.41 -4.26
CA GLY A 201 -6.20 -21.62 -3.51
C GLY A 201 -6.13 -21.43 -1.99
N PRO A 202 -5.56 -22.41 -1.26
CA PRO A 202 -5.44 -22.39 0.19
C PRO A 202 -4.74 -21.13 0.70
N LEU A 203 -5.31 -20.50 1.71
CA LEU A 203 -4.72 -19.33 2.37
C LEU A 203 -4.02 -19.76 3.66
N THR A 204 -2.96 -19.04 4.00
CA THR A 204 -2.24 -19.19 5.26
C THR A 204 -2.47 -17.93 6.09
N LEU A 205 -2.97 -18.09 7.30
CA LEU A 205 -3.11 -17.04 8.29
C LEU A 205 -1.95 -17.18 9.28
N GLU A 206 -1.19 -16.11 9.44
CA GLU A 206 -0.16 -16.02 10.47
C GLU A 206 -0.62 -15.03 11.54
N VAL A 207 -0.75 -15.49 12.78
CA VAL A 207 -1.28 -14.71 13.90
C VAL A 207 -0.12 -14.30 14.81
N HIS A 208 -0.04 -13.00 15.06
CA HIS A 208 0.88 -12.37 16.00
C HIS A 208 0.11 -11.72 17.12
N HIS A 209 0.17 -12.36 18.27
CA HIS A 209 -0.39 -11.80 19.47
C HIS A 209 0.68 -11.04 20.24
N SER A 210 0.81 -9.73 19.97
CA SER A 210 1.86 -8.88 20.53
C SER A 210 2.04 -9.08 22.04
N GLY A 211 3.29 -9.31 22.47
CA GLY A 211 3.62 -9.59 23.87
C GLY A 211 3.46 -11.05 24.29
N GLN A 212 2.97 -11.93 23.41
CA GLN A 212 2.81 -13.35 23.66
C GLN A 212 3.45 -14.20 22.56
N LEU A 213 4.10 -15.29 22.97
CA LEU A 213 4.54 -16.32 22.06
C LEU A 213 3.41 -17.34 21.90
N LEU A 214 2.85 -17.42 20.70
CA LEU A 214 1.84 -18.43 20.37
C LEU A 214 2.51 -19.75 19.98
N ASP A 215 1.85 -20.85 20.28
CA ASP A 215 2.21 -22.16 19.74
C ASP A 215 2.14 -22.16 18.22
N ARG A 216 2.98 -22.97 17.58
CA ARG A 216 3.14 -22.98 16.11
C ARG A 216 1.81 -23.15 15.36
N ASP A 217 0.91 -23.98 15.86
CA ASP A 217 -0.36 -24.30 15.21
C ASP A 217 -1.41 -23.18 15.35
N LEU A 218 -1.30 -22.34 16.40
CA LEU A 218 -2.08 -21.11 16.56
C LEU A 218 -1.45 -19.94 15.80
N ALA A 219 -0.13 -19.86 15.81
CA ALA A 219 0.65 -18.82 15.15
C ALA A 219 0.57 -18.93 13.63
N ARG A 220 0.46 -20.14 13.05
CA ARG A 220 0.39 -20.35 11.61
C ARG A 220 -0.61 -21.43 11.28
N GLN A 221 -1.68 -21.05 10.59
CA GLN A 221 -2.82 -21.92 10.32
C GLN A 221 -3.32 -21.78 8.89
N HIS A 222 -3.96 -22.83 8.39
CA HIS A 222 -4.61 -22.81 7.09
C HIS A 222 -6.06 -22.35 7.23
N THR A 223 -6.45 -21.41 6.38
CA THR A 223 -7.80 -20.84 6.39
C THR A 223 -8.43 -20.94 5.01
N GLN A 224 -9.76 -20.88 4.98
CA GLN A 224 -10.55 -20.98 3.76
C GLN A 224 -11.44 -19.76 3.61
N ARG A 225 -11.71 -19.39 2.37
CA ARG A 225 -12.68 -18.35 2.05
C ARG A 225 -14.07 -18.89 2.40
N GLY A 226 -14.81 -18.12 3.17
CA GLY A 226 -16.19 -18.40 3.53
C GLY A 226 -17.10 -17.20 3.23
N PRO A 227 -18.41 -17.35 3.41
CA PRO A 227 -19.33 -16.22 3.40
C PRO A 227 -18.94 -15.21 4.51
N GLY A 228 -18.78 -13.94 4.15
CA GLY A 228 -18.44 -12.87 5.09
C GLY A 228 -17.00 -12.86 5.61
N GLY A 229 -16.07 -13.56 4.96
CA GLY A 229 -14.63 -13.45 5.26
C GLY A 229 -13.86 -14.77 5.18
N LEU A 230 -12.99 -15.01 6.15
CA LEU A 230 -12.21 -16.24 6.27
C LEU A 230 -12.72 -17.09 7.44
N GLY A 231 -12.81 -18.40 7.23
CA GLY A 231 -13.26 -19.35 8.25
C GLY A 231 -12.17 -20.33 8.69
N SER A 232 -12.52 -21.18 9.66
CA SER A 232 -11.62 -22.19 10.23
C SER A 232 -10.38 -21.58 10.89
N VAL A 233 -10.55 -20.43 11.55
CA VAL A 233 -9.50 -19.77 12.33
C VAL A 233 -9.59 -20.22 13.78
N ASN A 234 -8.50 -20.79 14.29
CA ASN A 234 -8.30 -21.07 15.71
C ASN A 234 -7.72 -19.81 16.35
N TRP A 235 -8.50 -19.18 17.24
CA TRP A 235 -8.08 -17.99 17.97
C TRP A 235 -7.36 -18.36 19.28
N PRO A 236 -6.36 -17.58 19.72
CA PRO A 236 -5.76 -17.76 21.05
C PRO A 236 -6.79 -17.58 22.17
N ASP A 237 -6.67 -18.35 23.25
CA ASP A 237 -7.58 -18.27 24.42
C ASP A 237 -7.58 -16.89 25.11
N SER A 238 -6.52 -16.11 24.90
CA SER A 238 -6.38 -14.74 25.38
C SER A 238 -7.18 -13.71 24.57
N PHE A 239 -7.77 -14.09 23.43
CA PHE A 239 -8.63 -13.21 22.66
C PHE A 239 -10.00 -13.09 23.34
N TYR A 240 -10.57 -11.90 23.26
CA TYR A 240 -11.84 -11.56 23.90
C TYR A 240 -12.72 -10.73 22.96
N PRO A 241 -14.05 -10.71 23.16
CA PRO A 241 -14.95 -9.92 22.34
C PRO A 241 -14.53 -8.45 22.26
N GLY A 242 -14.52 -7.90 21.05
CA GLY A 242 -14.06 -6.56 20.75
C GLY A 242 -12.56 -6.43 20.52
N ILE A 243 -11.73 -7.46 20.70
CA ILE A 243 -10.28 -7.35 20.43
C ILE A 243 -10.03 -6.89 18.97
N LYS A 244 -9.15 -5.89 18.81
CA LYS A 244 -8.80 -5.33 17.50
C LYS A 244 -7.56 -6.01 16.94
N VAL A 245 -7.68 -6.46 15.70
CA VAL A 245 -6.59 -7.06 14.92
C VAL A 245 -6.36 -6.27 13.63
N ASN A 246 -5.10 -6.12 13.24
CA ASN A 246 -4.71 -5.59 11.94
C ASN A 246 -4.35 -6.76 11.03
N VAL A 247 -4.99 -6.82 9.87
CA VAL A 247 -4.77 -7.86 8.87
C VAL A 247 -4.08 -7.23 7.67
N ALA A 248 -2.91 -7.72 7.28
CA ALA A 248 -2.25 -7.32 6.05
C ALA A 248 -2.03 -8.50 5.13
N ALA A 249 -2.16 -8.24 3.84
CA ALA A 249 -1.89 -9.22 2.80
C ALA A 249 -1.33 -8.52 1.57
N ALA A 250 -0.37 -9.15 0.92
CA ALA A 250 -0.01 -8.76 -0.43
C ALA A 250 -1.15 -9.06 -1.39
N ARG A 251 -1.32 -8.21 -2.40
CA ARG A 251 -2.28 -8.42 -3.49
C ARG A 251 -1.98 -9.71 -4.22
N SER A 252 -3.01 -10.51 -4.46
CA SER A 252 -2.88 -11.87 -5.02
C SER A 252 -1.97 -12.81 -4.19
N GLY A 253 -1.56 -12.39 -2.99
CA GLY A 253 -0.80 -13.19 -2.04
C GLY A 253 -1.70 -14.21 -1.34
N ARG A 254 -1.10 -15.30 -0.89
CA ARG A 254 -1.80 -16.39 -0.18
C ARG A 254 -1.55 -16.37 1.33
N GLN A 255 -0.69 -15.48 1.80
CA GLN A 255 -0.37 -15.28 3.21
C GLN A 255 -1.06 -14.00 3.69
N LEU A 256 -1.72 -14.12 4.83
CA LEU A 256 -2.28 -13.02 5.58
C LEU A 256 -1.62 -12.98 6.93
N ILE A 257 -1.20 -11.79 7.36
CA ILE A 257 -0.71 -11.56 8.71
C ILE A 257 -1.78 -10.87 9.52
N VAL A 258 -2.08 -11.41 10.69
CA VAL A 258 -2.99 -10.85 11.69
C VAL A 258 -2.18 -10.46 12.91
N THR A 259 -2.23 -9.18 13.32
CA THR A 259 -1.48 -8.70 14.47
C THR A 259 -2.38 -7.94 15.45
N THR A 260 -2.30 -8.28 16.73
CA THR A 260 -2.92 -7.48 17.80
C THR A 260 -1.99 -6.34 18.23
N THR A 261 -2.53 -5.23 18.68
CA THR A 261 -1.73 -4.10 19.21
C THR A 261 -1.81 -4.08 20.73
N LEU A 262 -0.67 -4.00 21.43
CA LEU A 262 -0.65 -3.83 22.89
C LEU A 262 -1.05 -2.40 23.26
N LEU A 263 -1.82 -2.26 24.34
CA LEU A 263 -2.04 -0.96 24.96
C LEU A 263 -0.77 -0.52 25.70
N PRO A 264 -0.42 0.78 25.69
CA PRO A 264 0.69 1.30 26.49
C PRO A 264 0.51 0.98 27.99
N ASP A 265 -0.73 1.14 28.47
CA ASP A 265 -1.14 0.78 29.81
C ASP A 265 -2.36 -0.16 29.73
N PRO A 266 -2.29 -1.37 30.32
CA PRO A 266 -3.43 -2.28 30.36
C PRO A 266 -4.64 -1.66 31.06
N VAL A 267 -5.82 -1.83 30.48
CA VAL A 267 -7.08 -1.25 30.98
C VAL A 267 -7.83 -2.30 31.80
N ARG A 268 -8.25 -1.94 33.01
CA ARG A 268 -9.09 -2.81 33.84
C ARG A 268 -10.57 -2.57 33.51
N VAL A 269 -11.29 -3.64 33.17
CA VAL A 269 -12.74 -3.63 32.90
C VAL A 269 -13.36 -4.75 33.73
N GLY A 270 -14.13 -4.39 34.76
CA GLY A 270 -14.57 -5.34 35.78
C GLY A 270 -13.36 -6.00 36.46
N ASP A 271 -13.35 -7.34 36.49
CA ASP A 271 -12.25 -8.14 37.05
C ASP A 271 -11.16 -8.49 36.02
N ALA A 272 -11.36 -8.18 34.74
CA ALA A 272 -10.41 -8.48 33.68
C ALA A 272 -9.40 -7.34 33.45
N LEU A 273 -8.17 -7.70 33.13
CA LEU A 273 -7.12 -6.78 32.71
C LEU A 273 -6.89 -6.94 31.20
N LEU A 274 -7.28 -5.94 30.42
CA LEU A 274 -7.15 -5.92 28.97
C LEU A 274 -5.80 -5.32 28.57
N ALA A 275 -4.94 -6.12 27.94
CA ALA A 275 -3.61 -5.67 27.52
C ALA A 275 -3.54 -5.23 26.05
N TRP A 276 -4.58 -5.43 25.25
CA TRP A 276 -4.58 -5.14 23.80
C TRP A 276 -5.66 -4.14 23.42
N CYS A 277 -5.50 -3.49 22.27
CA CYS A 277 -6.52 -2.60 21.72
C CYS A 277 -7.82 -3.35 21.48
N PHE A 278 -8.94 -2.69 21.77
CA PHE A 278 -10.28 -3.27 21.65
C PHE A 278 -11.31 -2.23 21.20
N ASP A 279 -12.47 -2.72 20.78
CA ASP A 279 -13.67 -1.95 20.52
C ASP A 279 -14.59 -1.98 21.75
N PRO A 280 -14.90 -0.83 22.37
CA PRO A 280 -15.68 -0.79 23.60
C PRO A 280 -17.14 -1.20 23.40
N VAL A 281 -17.71 -1.05 22.19
CA VAL A 281 -19.10 -1.41 21.92
C VAL A 281 -19.25 -2.92 21.84
N LEU A 282 -18.38 -3.58 21.07
CA LEU A 282 -18.40 -5.04 20.95
C LEU A 282 -17.98 -5.74 22.25
N LEU A 283 -17.08 -5.13 23.02
CA LEU A 283 -16.72 -5.62 24.35
C LEU A 283 -17.92 -5.51 25.32
N ALA A 284 -18.62 -4.38 25.31
CA ALA A 284 -19.82 -4.15 26.13
C ALA A 284 -20.92 -5.16 25.81
N GLU A 285 -21.14 -5.42 24.52
CA GLU A 285 -22.11 -6.42 24.06
C GLU A 285 -21.73 -7.84 24.49
N GLY A 286 -20.50 -8.26 24.18
CA GLY A 286 -20.04 -9.63 24.50
C GLY A 286 -19.95 -9.92 26.01
N TRP A 287 -19.72 -8.89 26.84
CA TRP A 287 -19.63 -9.06 28.31
C TRP A 287 -20.87 -8.60 29.06
N GLY A 288 -21.89 -8.07 28.36
CA GLY A 288 -23.11 -7.54 28.97
C GLY A 288 -22.85 -6.34 29.89
N LEU A 289 -21.85 -5.52 29.59
CA LEU A 289 -21.48 -4.34 30.38
C LEU A 289 -22.14 -3.07 29.83
N LEU A 290 -22.62 -2.19 30.71
CA LEU A 290 -23.30 -0.95 30.30
C LEU A 290 -22.36 0.26 30.24
N ASP A 291 -21.26 0.24 30.99
CA ASP A 291 -20.30 1.34 31.10
C ASP A 291 -18.86 0.80 30.96
N ILE A 292 -18.30 0.90 29.75
CA ILE A 292 -16.89 0.62 29.50
C ILE A 292 -16.19 1.97 29.31
N PRO A 293 -15.09 2.24 30.04
CA PRO A 293 -14.33 3.46 29.82
C PRO A 293 -13.91 3.51 28.35
N PRO A 294 -14.06 4.66 27.66
CA PRO A 294 -13.53 4.78 26.32
C PRO A 294 -12.05 4.39 26.38
N PRO A 295 -11.58 3.52 25.46
CA PRO A 295 -10.18 3.15 25.47
C PRO A 295 -9.34 4.44 25.45
N PRO A 296 -8.16 4.48 26.10
CA PRO A 296 -7.21 5.54 25.83
C PRO A 296 -7.10 5.58 24.31
N LEU A 297 -7.30 6.76 23.71
CA LEU A 297 -7.21 6.96 22.27
C LEU A 297 -6.03 6.10 21.82
N SER A 298 -6.30 5.06 21.01
CA SER A 298 -5.23 4.52 20.15
C SER A 298 -4.53 5.77 19.65
N PRO A 299 -3.20 5.92 19.78
CA PRO A 299 -2.55 7.04 19.14
C PRO A 299 -3.09 6.99 17.72
N GLY A 300 -3.98 7.94 17.42
CA GLY A 300 -4.56 7.99 16.10
C GLY A 300 -3.35 8.02 15.20
N PRO A 301 -3.37 7.34 14.05
CA PRO A 301 -2.28 7.48 13.09
C PRO A 301 -1.93 8.97 13.08
N PRO A 302 -0.68 9.36 13.43
CA PRO A 302 -0.35 10.72 13.80
C PRO A 302 -1.10 11.66 12.86
N THR A 303 -1.93 12.55 13.40
CA THR A 303 -2.80 13.41 12.59
C THR A 303 -2.01 14.39 11.71
N HIS A 304 -0.69 14.37 11.80
CA HIS A 304 0.14 14.59 10.63
C HIS A 304 0.02 13.37 9.72
N ARG A 305 -1.07 13.27 8.94
CA ARG A 305 -0.92 12.69 7.60
C ARG A 305 0.15 13.56 6.95
N PRO A 306 1.38 13.08 6.69
CA PRO A 306 2.07 13.67 5.57
C PRO A 306 1.12 13.36 4.42
N ASN A 307 0.68 14.37 3.66
CA ASN A 307 0.14 14.09 2.33
C ASN A 307 1.31 13.50 1.54
N GLY A 308 1.55 12.19 1.74
CA GLY A 308 2.77 11.46 1.40
C GLY A 308 2.78 11.24 -0.10
N GLY A 309 3.17 12.26 -0.82
CA GLY A 309 3.25 12.24 -2.27
C GLY A 309 4.57 11.69 -2.72
N GLY A 310 4.91 10.44 -2.37
CA GLY A 310 5.95 9.66 -3.05
C GLY A 310 5.29 8.57 -3.90
N TYR A 311 6.03 7.95 -4.83
CA TYR A 311 5.51 6.90 -5.74
C TYR A 311 4.71 5.79 -5.03
N ARG A 312 4.95 5.57 -3.72
CA ARG A 312 3.95 5.03 -2.77
C ARG A 312 4.09 5.72 -1.40
N PRO A 313 2.99 6.21 -0.78
CA PRO A 313 3.05 6.76 0.58
C PRO A 313 3.46 5.70 1.60
N PRO A 314 4.04 6.11 2.75
CA PRO A 314 4.09 5.24 3.92
C PRO A 314 2.68 4.78 4.28
N VAL A 315 2.58 3.55 4.76
CA VAL A 315 1.31 3.02 5.24
C VAL A 315 1.39 2.92 6.75
N THR A 316 0.78 3.89 7.45
CA THR A 316 0.82 3.95 8.93
C THR A 316 0.32 2.65 9.56
N ALA A 317 -0.65 1.97 8.92
CA ALA A 317 -1.14 0.67 9.38
C ALA A 317 -0.10 -0.47 9.32
N LEU A 318 0.98 -0.32 8.54
CA LEU A 318 2.11 -1.26 8.53
C LEU A 318 3.07 -1.07 9.69
N GLU A 319 3.08 0.06 10.40
CA GLU A 319 4.07 0.34 11.45
C GLU A 319 4.07 -0.75 12.54
N VAL A 320 2.88 -1.14 12.99
CA VAL A 320 2.70 -2.22 13.97
C VAL A 320 3.23 -3.55 13.44
N LEU A 321 3.03 -3.84 12.16
CA LEU A 321 3.48 -5.07 11.50
C LEU A 321 5.00 -5.09 11.32
N ILE A 322 5.60 -3.96 10.97
CA ILE A 322 7.05 -3.80 10.87
C ILE A 322 7.70 -4.04 12.23
N VAL A 323 7.16 -3.45 13.30
CA VAL A 323 7.65 -3.70 14.67
C VAL A 323 7.48 -5.17 15.04
N ALA A 324 6.33 -5.78 14.77
CA ALA A 324 6.09 -7.20 15.05
C ALA A 324 7.09 -8.11 14.32
N ALA A 325 7.34 -7.84 13.03
CA ALA A 325 8.32 -8.57 12.22
C ALA A 325 9.75 -8.42 12.76
N LEU A 326 10.15 -7.20 13.15
CA LEU A 326 11.45 -6.95 13.79
C LEU A 326 11.57 -7.71 15.11
N LEU A 327 10.55 -7.69 15.96
CA LEU A 327 10.60 -8.38 17.25
C LEU A 327 10.74 -9.91 17.09
N ARG A 328 10.08 -10.49 16.08
CA ARG A 328 10.08 -11.93 15.79
C ARG A 328 11.37 -12.41 15.12
N ASP A 329 11.71 -11.82 13.98
CA ASP A 329 12.78 -12.33 13.10
C ASP A 329 14.03 -11.46 13.13
N GLY A 330 13.96 -10.30 13.76
CA GLY A 330 15.07 -9.35 13.81
C GLY A 330 16.29 -9.95 14.46
N ARG A 331 17.44 -9.71 13.82
CA ARG A 331 18.74 -10.04 14.39
C ARG A 331 18.89 -9.28 15.71
N VAL A 332 19.24 -10.02 16.77
CA VAL A 332 19.42 -9.47 18.10
C VAL A 332 20.71 -8.65 18.13
N GLY A 333 20.58 -7.36 18.39
CA GLY A 333 21.69 -6.43 18.55
C GLY A 333 21.97 -6.05 20.01
N THR A 334 22.77 -5.00 20.18
CA THR A 334 23.05 -4.38 21.49
C THR A 334 21.78 -3.86 22.14
N ALA A 335 21.75 -3.83 23.48
CA ALA A 335 20.58 -3.40 24.26
C ALA A 335 19.28 -4.11 23.85
N ARG A 336 19.37 -5.36 23.36
CA ARG A 336 18.26 -6.17 22.84
C ARG A 336 17.53 -5.53 21.65
N SER A 337 18.19 -4.66 20.89
CA SER A 337 17.64 -4.15 19.63
C SER A 337 17.35 -5.28 18.64
N ARG A 338 16.52 -4.96 17.64
CA ARG A 338 16.08 -5.90 16.62
C ARG A 338 16.22 -5.26 15.26
N SER A 339 16.94 -5.90 14.36
CA SER A 339 17.26 -5.32 13.05
C SER A 339 17.02 -6.27 11.88
N LEU A 340 16.45 -5.76 10.80
CA LEU A 340 16.28 -6.42 9.51
C LEU A 340 16.51 -5.41 8.38
N ASP A 341 16.92 -5.89 7.21
CA ASP A 341 16.85 -5.06 5.99
C ASP A 341 15.45 -5.08 5.38
N GLY A 342 15.19 -4.19 4.41
CA GLY A 342 13.88 -4.06 3.77
C GLY A 342 13.35 -5.34 3.11
N GLN A 343 14.23 -6.16 2.53
CA GLN A 343 13.83 -7.42 1.90
C GLN A 343 13.48 -8.47 2.95
N GLN A 344 14.30 -8.58 4.00
CA GLN A 344 14.01 -9.44 5.14
C GLN A 344 12.71 -9.05 5.83
N LEU A 345 12.43 -7.75 5.98
CA LEU A 345 11.16 -7.26 6.53
C LEU A 345 9.96 -7.63 5.65
N SER A 346 10.08 -7.43 4.33
CA SER A 346 9.02 -7.80 3.39
C SER A 346 8.75 -9.31 3.42
N ALA A 347 9.81 -10.13 3.43
CA ALA A 347 9.68 -11.58 3.52
C ALA A 347 9.11 -12.04 4.86
N ALA A 348 9.49 -11.40 5.97
CA ALA A 348 8.94 -11.65 7.28
C ALA A 348 7.43 -11.33 7.32
N MET A 349 6.98 -10.29 6.61
CA MET A 349 5.57 -9.87 6.64
C MET A 349 4.68 -10.54 5.59
N PHE A 350 5.23 -10.99 4.47
CA PHE A 350 4.42 -11.45 3.35
C PHE A 350 4.84 -12.81 2.80
N GLY A 351 5.90 -13.39 3.36
CA GLY A 351 6.51 -14.62 2.89
C GLY A 351 7.66 -14.36 1.89
N PRO A 352 8.60 -15.31 1.76
CA PRO A 352 9.76 -15.16 0.89
C PRO A 352 9.37 -15.05 -0.60
N ASP A 353 8.26 -15.65 -1.00
CA ASP A 353 7.83 -15.76 -2.41
C ASP A 353 7.01 -14.56 -2.89
N VAL A 354 6.72 -13.58 -2.02
CA VAL A 354 5.68 -12.56 -2.25
C VAL A 354 6.27 -11.14 -2.46
N VAL A 355 7.59 -11.04 -2.59
CA VAL A 355 8.28 -9.74 -2.69
C VAL A 355 8.17 -9.15 -4.10
N THR A 356 7.02 -8.56 -4.40
CA THR A 356 6.92 -7.67 -5.56
C THR A 356 7.70 -6.37 -5.28
N PRO A 357 8.41 -5.79 -6.27
CA PRO A 357 9.11 -4.52 -6.06
C PRO A 357 8.23 -3.41 -5.46
N PRO A 358 6.95 -3.22 -5.88
CA PRO A 358 6.10 -2.19 -5.28
C PRO A 358 5.81 -2.42 -3.79
N LEU A 359 5.58 -3.67 -3.37
CA LEU A 359 5.37 -4.00 -1.96
C LEU A 359 6.63 -3.76 -1.14
N LEU A 360 7.79 -4.21 -1.65
CA LEU A 360 9.09 -3.96 -1.01
C LEU A 360 9.33 -2.46 -0.79
N TRP A 361 9.03 -1.62 -1.79
CA TRP A 361 9.16 -0.17 -1.63
C TRP A 361 8.20 0.40 -0.60
N THR A 362 6.96 -0.08 -0.54
CA THR A 362 5.98 0.37 0.47
C THR A 362 6.51 0.11 1.88
N VAL A 363 7.09 -1.07 2.10
CA VAL A 363 7.74 -1.44 3.38
C VAL A 363 8.92 -0.51 3.68
N ILE A 364 9.82 -0.31 2.71
CA ILE A 364 11.02 0.53 2.88
C ILE A 364 10.64 1.98 3.20
N HIS A 365 9.73 2.60 2.44
CA HIS A 365 9.32 4.00 2.68
C HIS A 365 8.62 4.15 4.04
N THR A 366 7.78 3.18 4.42
CA THR A 366 7.19 3.18 5.78
C THR A 366 8.28 3.12 6.85
N CYS A 367 9.32 2.29 6.67
CA CYS A 367 10.44 2.22 7.60
C CYS A 367 11.28 3.51 7.62
N GLU A 368 11.46 4.18 6.47
CA GLU A 368 12.13 5.48 6.38
C GLU A 368 11.39 6.56 7.17
N ASP A 369 10.06 6.59 7.07
CA ASP A 369 9.23 7.55 7.80
C ASP A 369 9.18 7.25 9.30
N MET A 370 9.09 5.97 9.67
CA MET A 370 9.28 5.55 11.06
C MET A 370 10.67 5.96 11.60
N ALA A 371 11.72 5.86 10.78
CA ALA A 371 13.05 6.30 11.18
C ALA A 371 13.14 7.83 11.31
N ALA A 372 12.49 8.58 10.42
CA ALA A 372 12.39 10.04 10.52
C ALA A 372 11.60 10.48 11.76
N ALA A 373 10.58 9.72 12.17
CA ALA A 373 9.82 9.91 13.40
C ALA A 373 10.55 9.43 14.67
N GLY A 374 11.74 8.82 14.53
CA GLY A 374 12.53 8.31 15.65
C GLY A 374 12.06 6.96 16.22
N LEU A 375 11.08 6.30 15.58
CA LEU A 375 10.58 4.98 15.95
C LEU A 375 11.58 3.86 15.57
N LEU A 376 12.37 4.07 14.52
CA LEU A 376 13.42 3.18 14.06
C LEU A 376 14.75 3.94 13.90
N THR A 377 15.85 3.19 13.84
CA THR A 377 17.13 3.70 13.34
C THR A 377 17.44 3.05 12.00
N ARG A 378 17.80 3.88 11.02
CA ARG A 378 18.29 3.45 9.71
C ARG A 378 19.81 3.49 9.72
N THR A 379 20.45 2.40 9.29
CA THR A 379 21.89 2.35 9.07
C THR A 379 22.20 1.66 7.76
N ILE A 380 23.36 1.98 7.18
CA ILE A 380 23.89 1.27 6.01
C ILE A 380 24.96 0.30 6.49
N VAL A 381 24.75 -1.00 6.30
CA VAL A 381 25.70 -2.02 6.75
C VAL A 381 26.43 -2.62 5.56
N ALA A 382 27.76 -2.52 5.52
CA ALA A 382 28.55 -3.19 4.48
C ALA A 382 28.51 -4.71 4.71
N HIS A 383 27.97 -5.44 3.74
CA HIS A 383 27.95 -6.90 3.75
C HIS A 383 28.22 -7.41 2.34
N ASP A 384 29.32 -8.15 2.13
CA ASP A 384 29.67 -8.80 0.86
C ASP A 384 29.60 -7.88 -0.38
N GLY A 385 30.07 -6.63 -0.25
CA GLY A 385 30.06 -5.63 -1.34
C GLY A 385 28.71 -4.95 -1.57
N VAL A 386 27.71 -5.28 -0.74
CA VAL A 386 26.38 -4.68 -0.71
C VAL A 386 26.27 -3.73 0.48
N LEU A 387 25.50 -2.65 0.30
CA LEU A 387 25.19 -1.66 1.31
C LEU A 387 23.66 -1.56 1.45
N PRO A 388 22.98 -2.59 2.02
CA PRO A 388 21.54 -2.51 2.23
C PRO A 388 21.25 -1.61 3.43
N GLU A 389 20.08 -1.01 3.40
CA GLU A 389 19.56 -0.25 4.53
C GLU A 389 18.98 -1.22 5.53
N VAL A 390 19.47 -1.14 6.75
CA VAL A 390 19.03 -1.93 7.88
C VAL A 390 18.22 -1.03 8.80
N PHE A 391 17.00 -1.46 9.09
CA PHE A 391 16.10 -0.78 10.00
C PHE A 391 16.13 -1.49 11.36
N THR A 392 16.36 -0.71 12.42
CA THR A 392 16.56 -1.22 13.78
C THR A 392 15.51 -0.65 14.71
N TRP A 393 14.77 -1.52 15.36
CA TRP A 393 13.90 -1.19 16.49
C TRP A 393 14.69 -1.29 17.80
N TRP A 394 14.39 -0.37 18.72
CA TRP A 394 15.02 -0.29 20.04
C TRP A 394 13.96 -0.44 21.14
N PRO A 395 14.23 -1.22 22.20
CA PRO A 395 13.33 -1.28 23.33
C PRO A 395 13.35 0.04 24.10
N ASP A 396 12.27 0.32 24.84
CA ASP A 396 12.18 1.53 25.64
C ASP A 396 12.94 1.38 26.97
N THR A 397 14.27 1.34 26.89
CA THR A 397 15.17 1.31 28.04
C THR A 397 16.22 2.41 27.94
N GLU A 398 16.72 2.90 29.08
CA GLU A 398 17.76 3.93 29.09
C GLU A 398 19.03 3.48 28.36
N GLU A 399 19.41 2.21 28.51
CA GLU A 399 20.53 1.58 27.80
C GLU A 399 20.32 1.61 26.27
N ALA A 400 19.10 1.30 25.80
CA ALA A 400 18.78 1.32 24.38
C ALA A 400 18.73 2.74 23.81
N ARG A 401 18.23 3.73 24.57
CA ARG A 401 18.25 5.14 24.16
C ARG A 401 19.68 5.66 24.00
N GLU A 402 20.59 5.26 24.89
CA GLU A 402 22.01 5.61 24.76
C GLU A 402 22.66 4.96 23.54
N ALA A 403 22.45 3.66 23.35
CA ALA A 403 22.95 2.94 22.18
C ALA A 403 22.39 3.49 20.86
N GLN A 404 21.12 3.89 20.84
CA GLN A 404 20.46 4.54 19.70
C GLN A 404 21.13 5.88 19.36
N ARG A 405 21.43 6.73 20.36
CA ARG A 405 22.13 8.02 20.12
C ARG A 405 23.49 7.82 19.47
N ILE A 406 24.25 6.82 19.91
CA ILE A 406 25.56 6.49 19.33
C ILE A 406 25.40 6.01 17.87
N ALA A 407 24.43 5.14 17.60
CA ALA A 407 24.17 4.63 16.26
C ALA A 407 23.74 5.73 15.27
N VAL A 408 22.87 6.65 15.70
CA VAL A 408 22.42 7.80 14.89
C VAL A 408 23.56 8.77 14.59
N GLY A 409 24.46 9.02 15.56
CA GLY A 409 25.62 9.90 15.38
C GLY A 409 26.61 9.39 14.32
N ALA A 410 26.73 8.08 14.15
CA ALA A 410 27.59 7.47 13.13
C ALA A 410 27.01 7.61 11.70
N ASP A 411 25.69 7.63 11.54
CA ASP A 411 24.99 7.68 10.25
C ASP A 411 24.97 9.09 9.63
N THR A 412 25.00 10.15 10.44
CA THR A 412 25.07 11.55 9.96
C THR A 412 26.26 11.86 9.06
N ALA A 413 27.34 11.06 9.11
CA ALA A 413 28.50 11.22 8.24
C ALA A 413 28.30 10.72 6.79
N VAL A 414 27.23 9.96 6.50
CA VAL A 414 27.04 9.24 5.23
C VAL A 414 25.84 9.77 4.41
N ARG A 415 25.16 10.82 4.87
CA ARG A 415 23.98 11.40 4.19
C ARG A 415 24.31 12.07 2.84
N GLN A 416 24.26 11.29 1.76
CA GLN A 416 23.92 11.78 0.42
C GLN A 416 22.74 10.98 -0.11
N ILE A 417 21.60 11.65 -0.28
CA ILE A 417 20.36 11.09 -0.84
C ILE A 417 20.62 10.73 -2.31
N ARG A 418 20.49 9.44 -2.68
CA ARG A 418 20.76 8.93 -4.03
C ARG A 418 19.51 8.26 -4.62
N HIS A 419 18.99 8.81 -5.72
CA HIS A 419 17.74 8.36 -6.37
C HIS A 419 17.98 7.19 -7.37
N TRP A 420 17.15 6.14 -7.32
CA TRP A 420 17.17 4.96 -8.20
C TRP A 420 16.11 5.04 -9.31
N ARG A 421 16.41 4.49 -10.50
CA ARG A 421 15.51 4.33 -11.66
C ARG A 421 15.23 2.84 -11.90
N ARG A 422 13.96 2.47 -12.14
CA ARG A 422 13.53 1.06 -12.35
C ARG A 422 14.03 0.45 -13.67
N PRO A 423 14.12 -0.90 -13.80
CA PRO A 423 14.21 -1.56 -15.10
C PRO A 423 12.88 -1.49 -15.87
N TRP A 424 12.91 -1.43 -17.21
CA TRP A 424 11.70 -1.48 -18.04
C TRP A 424 11.98 -1.93 -19.47
N GLU A 425 10.93 -2.37 -20.17
CA GLU A 425 10.94 -2.59 -21.62
C GLU A 425 10.73 -1.28 -22.37
N ARG A 426 11.59 -1.00 -23.34
CA ARG A 426 11.52 0.18 -24.18
C ARG A 426 11.33 -0.27 -25.63
N ARG A 427 10.25 0.16 -26.27
CA ARG A 427 10.05 -0.05 -27.70
C ARG A 427 11.18 0.62 -28.50
N LEU A 428 11.73 -0.12 -29.45
CA LEU A 428 12.74 0.35 -30.38
C LEU A 428 12.05 0.90 -31.64
N PRO A 429 12.71 1.83 -32.37
CA PRO A 429 12.27 2.23 -33.70
C PRO A 429 12.23 1.03 -34.67
N ASP A 430 11.37 1.11 -35.68
CA ASP A 430 11.24 0.04 -36.68
C ASP A 430 12.60 -0.30 -37.32
N GLY A 431 12.86 -1.59 -37.52
CA GLY A 431 14.13 -2.11 -38.04
C GLY A 431 15.26 -2.24 -37.01
N HIS A 432 15.06 -1.81 -35.75
CA HIS A 432 16.06 -1.98 -34.69
C HIS A 432 15.72 -3.15 -33.77
N ASN A 433 16.75 -3.90 -33.38
CA ASN A 433 16.62 -5.10 -32.54
C ASN A 433 17.33 -4.93 -31.20
N ALA A 434 16.77 -5.56 -30.16
CA ALA A 434 17.43 -5.65 -28.87
C ALA A 434 18.78 -6.36 -29.00
N THR A 435 19.79 -5.84 -28.31
CA THR A 435 21.10 -6.52 -28.25
C THR A 435 20.97 -7.85 -27.50
N PRO A 436 21.82 -8.85 -27.80
CA PRO A 436 21.83 -10.12 -27.06
C PRO A 436 21.97 -9.93 -25.53
N ALA A 437 22.76 -8.94 -25.12
CA ALA A 437 22.92 -8.59 -23.71
C ALA A 437 21.63 -8.02 -23.08
N ALA A 438 20.82 -7.26 -23.84
CA ALA A 438 19.53 -6.77 -23.35
C ALA A 438 18.52 -7.91 -23.21
N ARG A 439 18.48 -8.85 -24.17
CA ARG A 439 17.63 -10.05 -24.13
C ARG A 439 18.00 -10.96 -22.96
N ALA A 440 19.29 -11.22 -22.75
CA ALA A 440 19.76 -12.04 -21.63
C ALA A 440 19.41 -11.41 -20.27
N ARG A 441 19.52 -10.09 -20.14
CA ARG A 441 19.12 -9.38 -18.90
C ARG A 441 17.62 -9.40 -18.68
N TYR A 442 16.82 -9.32 -19.74
CA TYR A 442 15.37 -9.46 -19.63
C TYR A 442 14.99 -10.88 -19.19
N ALA A 443 15.55 -11.90 -19.83
CA ALA A 443 15.35 -13.31 -19.46
C ALA A 443 15.70 -13.56 -17.98
N GLN A 444 16.86 -13.06 -17.54
CA GLN A 444 17.28 -13.14 -16.16
C GLN A 444 16.31 -12.41 -15.22
N TRP A 445 15.89 -11.19 -15.56
CA TRP A 445 14.91 -10.44 -14.78
C TRP A 445 13.55 -11.16 -14.70
N ARG A 446 13.07 -11.78 -15.78
CA ARG A 446 11.84 -12.58 -15.81
C ARG A 446 11.92 -13.79 -14.89
N ILE A 447 13.04 -14.52 -14.93
CA ILE A 447 13.30 -15.64 -14.01
C ILE A 447 13.33 -15.17 -12.55
N GLU A 448 13.96 -14.02 -12.30
CA GLU A 448 14.12 -13.45 -10.96
C GLU A 448 12.81 -12.90 -10.38
N VAL A 449 11.90 -12.40 -11.23
CA VAL A 449 10.63 -11.79 -10.80
C VAL A 449 9.47 -12.78 -10.80
N ASP A 450 9.38 -13.64 -11.82
CA ASP A 450 8.23 -14.52 -12.04
C ASP A 450 8.57 -16.01 -11.83
N GLY A 451 9.81 -16.31 -11.43
CA GLY A 451 10.28 -17.65 -11.07
C GLY A 451 10.95 -18.42 -12.22
N PRO A 452 11.50 -19.62 -11.95
CA PRO A 452 12.29 -20.39 -12.92
C PRO A 452 11.52 -20.80 -14.18
N ASP A 453 10.18 -20.85 -14.10
CA ASP A 453 9.30 -21.22 -15.22
C ASP A 453 8.76 -19.99 -15.98
N ALA A 454 9.29 -18.79 -15.71
CA ALA A 454 8.86 -17.56 -16.34
C ALA A 454 9.13 -17.55 -17.85
N ASP A 455 8.23 -16.95 -18.62
CA ASP A 455 8.51 -16.62 -20.02
C ASP A 455 9.65 -15.60 -20.09
N THR A 456 10.75 -15.99 -20.71
CA THR A 456 12.01 -15.25 -20.78
C THR A 456 12.21 -14.53 -22.11
N GLU A 457 11.27 -14.67 -23.05
CA GLU A 457 11.40 -14.06 -24.37
C GLU A 457 11.04 -12.57 -24.34
N LEU A 458 12.02 -11.72 -24.68
CA LEU A 458 11.79 -10.28 -24.82
C LEU A 458 10.92 -10.02 -26.05
N PRO A 459 9.80 -9.28 -25.92
CA PRO A 459 8.91 -8.99 -27.05
C PRO A 459 9.64 -8.40 -28.26
N GLU A 460 9.19 -8.77 -29.46
CA GLU A 460 9.79 -8.27 -30.69
C GLU A 460 9.65 -6.74 -30.79
N GLY A 461 10.70 -6.09 -31.30
CA GLY A 461 10.77 -4.62 -31.36
C GLY A 461 10.95 -3.91 -30.01
N HIS A 462 11.23 -4.63 -28.91
CA HIS A 462 11.50 -4.03 -27.59
C HIS A 462 12.96 -4.26 -27.16
N THR A 463 13.51 -3.39 -26.33
CA THR A 463 14.79 -3.57 -25.63
C THR A 463 14.58 -3.47 -24.12
N PHE A 464 15.49 -4.06 -23.34
CA PHE A 464 15.41 -4.01 -21.88
C PHE A 464 16.38 -2.98 -21.31
N VAL A 465 15.84 -1.99 -20.61
CA VAL A 465 16.59 -0.95 -19.91
C VAL A 465 16.76 -1.38 -18.46
N ARG A 466 18.01 -1.41 -17.98
CA ARG A 466 18.33 -1.81 -16.61
C ARG A 466 18.03 -0.68 -15.63
N GLY A 467 17.54 -1.04 -14.45
CA GLY A 467 17.47 -0.10 -13.33
C GLY A 467 18.85 0.35 -12.87
N HIS A 468 19.01 1.63 -12.52
CA HIS A 468 20.28 2.22 -12.12
C HIS A 468 20.11 3.40 -11.15
N ARG A 469 21.13 3.67 -10.33
CA ARG A 469 21.22 4.83 -9.43
C ARG A 469 21.68 6.04 -10.24
N ARG A 470 21.05 7.21 -10.05
CA ARG A 470 21.46 8.45 -10.72
C ARG A 470 22.83 8.90 -10.14
N GLY A 471 23.83 9.06 -10.99
CA GLY A 471 25.18 9.53 -10.61
C GLY A 471 26.30 8.48 -10.70
N GLU A 472 25.97 7.20 -10.89
CA GLU A 472 26.97 6.15 -11.14
C GLU A 472 26.92 5.75 -12.61
N GLY A 473 27.95 6.14 -13.37
CA GLY A 473 28.07 5.77 -14.79
C GLY A 473 28.22 4.26 -15.02
N GLN A 474 28.61 3.51 -13.99
CA GLN A 474 28.70 2.04 -13.99
C GLN A 474 28.58 1.51 -12.54
N ALA A 475 27.36 1.38 -12.02
CA ALA A 475 27.11 0.68 -10.76
C ALA A 475 27.03 -0.85 -10.97
N PRO A 476 27.48 -1.67 -10.01
CA PRO A 476 27.40 -3.13 -10.10
C PRO A 476 25.95 -3.64 -10.21
N ALA A 477 25.87 -4.90 -10.64
CA ALA A 477 24.69 -5.74 -10.78
C ALA A 477 23.64 -5.57 -9.64
N TRP A 478 22.37 -5.20 -9.83
CA TRP A 478 21.39 -5.27 -8.71
C TRP A 478 21.13 -6.75 -8.31
N HIS A 479 21.49 -7.68 -9.20
CA HIS A 479 21.44 -9.13 -9.06
C HIS A 479 22.46 -9.72 -8.07
N GLN A 480 23.44 -8.94 -7.58
CA GLN A 480 24.29 -9.44 -6.49
C GLN A 480 23.52 -9.61 -5.17
N HIS A 481 22.29 -9.09 -5.09
CA HIS A 481 21.40 -9.27 -3.93
C HIS A 481 20.45 -10.47 -4.06
N LEU A 482 20.32 -11.07 -5.25
CA LEU A 482 19.36 -12.14 -5.53
C LEU A 482 19.95 -13.55 -5.49
N HIS A 483 21.28 -13.68 -5.49
CA HIS A 483 21.92 -14.97 -5.22
C HIS A 483 22.13 -15.13 -3.72
N ARG A 484 21.17 -15.81 -3.08
CA ARG A 484 21.43 -16.73 -1.98
C ARG A 484 20.84 -18.08 -2.32
#